data_AF-A0A2E5V3R9-F1
#
_entry.id   AF-A0A2E5V3R9-F1
#
_cell.length_a   1.000
_cell.length_b   1.000
_cell.length_c   1.000
_cell.angle_alpha   90.00
_cell.angle_beta   90.00
_cell.angle_gamma   90.00
#
_symmetry.space_group_name_H-M   'P 1'
#
loop_
_entity.id
_entity.type
_entity.pdbx_description
1 polymer ?
#
loop_
_entity_poly.entity_id
_entity_poly.type
_entity_poly.pdbx_seq_one_letter_code
_entity_poly.pdbx_strand_id
1 'polypeptide(L)'
;MPPRNISTRPKTVSFTPLKPKPPKRAINTKRRAIKNLRKSRRPTQIKKLKIFKTKTSKIIPKPDPVETIPRGRVLLRLLEHGKGPIIDIAWPENYIERQRLFKAFRTCYGMKLAVITNDRKLFTQFTPPTIAWRPNSDAYSGFLRSPIGQKINNETRLITEITRRHGIQNGRSVRIFPRNTDAIILAGFQRILGKRYTKYSRIQAHYRLTPKGGVYLEQIKVDERPVPGTIRIPPERYSGCRV
;
A
#
# COMPACT_ATOMS: atom_id res chain seq x y z
N MET A 1 -26.32 -48.97 -14.25
CA MET A 1 -25.47 -48.10 -13.40
C MET A 1 -25.72 -46.64 -13.79
N PRO A 2 -26.27 -45.79 -12.91
CA PRO A 2 -26.46 -44.37 -13.21
C PRO A 2 -25.20 -43.55 -12.84
N PRO A 3 -24.90 -42.45 -13.54
CA PRO A 3 -23.74 -41.63 -13.24
C PRO A 3 -23.98 -40.74 -12.01
N ARG A 4 -22.99 -40.70 -11.11
CA ARG A 4 -22.95 -39.83 -9.93
C ARG A 4 -22.74 -38.37 -10.34
N ASN A 5 -23.73 -37.55 -10.04
CA ASN A 5 -23.71 -36.10 -10.26
C ASN A 5 -22.87 -35.43 -9.15
N ILE A 6 -21.63 -35.02 -9.44
CA ILE A 6 -20.76 -34.33 -8.49
C ILE A 6 -21.09 -32.84 -8.53
N SER A 7 -21.91 -32.40 -7.58
CA SER A 7 -22.19 -30.99 -7.33
C SER A 7 -20.96 -30.30 -6.74
N THR A 8 -20.19 -29.59 -7.56
CA THR A 8 -19.11 -28.70 -7.10
C THR A 8 -19.66 -27.31 -6.80
N ARG A 9 -20.30 -27.14 -5.63
CA ARG A 9 -20.56 -25.80 -5.09
C ARG A 9 -19.22 -25.16 -4.66
N PRO A 10 -18.79 -24.02 -5.22
CA PRO A 10 -17.61 -23.33 -4.72
C PRO A 10 -17.89 -22.73 -3.34
N LYS A 11 -17.00 -23.01 -2.40
CA LYS A 11 -17.07 -22.54 -1.00
C LYS A 11 -17.09 -21.01 -0.96
N THR A 12 -18.21 -20.45 -0.54
CA THR A 12 -18.37 -19.03 -0.23
C THR A 12 -17.53 -18.71 0.99
N VAL A 13 -16.48 -17.89 0.85
CA VAL A 13 -15.77 -17.33 2.00
C VAL A 13 -16.07 -15.84 2.06
N SER A 14 -16.68 -15.42 3.18
CA SER A 14 -17.03 -14.05 3.45
C SER A 14 -15.78 -13.21 3.75
N PHE A 15 -15.65 -12.08 3.09
CA PHE A 15 -14.63 -11.08 3.41
C PHE A 15 -14.87 -10.53 4.82
N THR A 16 -13.97 -10.82 5.75
CA THR A 16 -14.02 -10.27 7.12
C THR A 16 -13.07 -9.08 7.18
N PRO A 17 -13.55 -7.84 7.37
CA PRO A 17 -12.68 -6.71 7.60
C PRO A 17 -11.94 -6.90 8.93
N LEU A 18 -10.61 -6.73 8.91
CA LEU A 18 -9.81 -6.74 10.13
C LEU A 18 -10.22 -5.54 10.99
N LYS A 19 -10.78 -5.81 12.17
CA LYS A 19 -11.02 -4.78 13.19
C LYS A 19 -9.66 -4.26 13.68
N PRO A 20 -9.40 -2.95 13.62
CA PRO A 20 -8.19 -2.39 14.21
C PRO A 20 -8.23 -2.61 15.73
N LYS A 21 -7.11 -3.08 16.29
CA LYS A 21 -6.89 -3.14 17.73
C LYS A 21 -6.91 -1.68 18.26
N PRO A 22 -7.74 -1.36 19.27
CA PRO A 22 -7.82 0.01 19.76
C PRO A 22 -6.46 0.46 20.33
N PRO A 23 -6.03 1.69 20.06
CA PRO A 23 -4.80 2.23 20.64
C PRO A 23 -4.94 2.29 22.17
N LYS A 24 -3.91 1.83 22.88
CA LYS A 24 -3.82 2.00 24.33
C LYS A 24 -3.75 3.51 24.62
N ARG A 25 -4.65 3.99 25.48
CA ARG A 25 -4.79 5.39 25.92
C ARG A 25 -3.41 5.98 26.27
N ALA A 26 -3.07 7.09 25.61
CA ALA A 26 -1.99 7.95 26.05
C ALA A 26 -2.40 8.63 27.37
N ILE A 27 -1.53 8.54 28.37
CA ILE A 27 -1.69 9.19 29.67
C ILE A 27 -1.54 10.69 29.48
N ASN A 28 -2.54 11.43 29.96
CA ASN A 28 -2.56 12.89 30.01
C ASN A 28 -1.39 13.42 30.86
N THR A 29 -0.51 14.21 30.25
CA THR A 29 0.32 15.17 30.99
C THR A 29 -0.05 16.59 30.55
N LYS A 30 -0.90 17.22 31.36
CA LYS A 30 -1.06 18.67 31.42
C LYS A 30 0.29 19.31 31.75
N ARG A 31 0.69 20.35 31.01
CA ARG A 31 1.46 21.51 31.50
C ARG A 31 1.46 22.57 30.39
N ARG A 32 0.60 23.59 30.50
CA ARG A 32 0.80 24.89 31.16
C ARG A 32 1.41 25.90 30.18
N ALA A 33 0.59 26.90 29.85
CA ALA A 33 0.91 28.03 29.00
C ALA A 33 2.00 28.91 29.62
N ILE A 34 2.91 29.42 28.79
CA ILE A 34 3.57 30.71 28.98
C ILE A 34 3.58 31.42 27.63
N LYS A 35 2.68 32.39 27.49
CA LYS A 35 2.83 33.54 26.60
C LYS A 35 4.01 34.37 27.10
N ASN A 36 4.92 34.79 26.22
CA ASN A 36 5.20 36.20 25.94
C ASN A 36 6.49 36.44 25.15
N LEU A 37 6.47 37.57 24.43
CA LEU A 37 7.59 38.40 23.95
C LEU A 37 8.19 38.12 22.55
N ARG A 38 7.45 38.63 21.55
CA ARG A 38 7.82 39.72 20.62
C ARG A 38 9.32 40.00 20.32
N LYS A 39 9.53 40.20 19.00
CA LYS A 39 10.51 41.04 18.28
C LYS A 39 11.84 40.41 17.80
N SER A 40 11.80 40.07 16.51
CA SER A 40 12.74 40.45 15.44
C SER A 40 14.11 41.00 15.84
N ARG A 41 15.16 40.29 15.41
CA ARG A 41 16.41 40.84 14.85
C ARG A 41 17.15 39.73 14.07
N ARG A 42 17.26 39.90 12.76
CA ARG A 42 18.31 39.32 11.89
C ARG A 42 19.26 40.48 11.54
N PRO A 43 20.45 40.24 10.96
CA PRO A 43 21.24 39.01 10.85
C PRO A 43 22.64 39.23 11.45
N THR A 44 23.55 38.24 11.40
CA THR A 44 24.92 38.30 10.83
C THR A 44 25.73 37.08 11.33
N GLN A 45 26.60 36.58 10.45
CA GLN A 45 27.72 35.66 10.69
C GLN A 45 27.45 34.16 10.56
N ILE A 46 27.53 33.76 9.29
CA ILE A 46 27.91 32.43 8.81
C ILE A 46 29.21 32.00 9.51
N LYS A 47 29.12 31.08 10.48
CA LYS A 47 30.26 30.31 10.99
C LYS A 47 30.18 28.89 10.46
N LYS A 48 31.23 28.54 9.71
CA LYS A 48 31.60 27.24 9.13
C LYS A 48 30.97 26.03 9.81
N LEU A 49 29.98 25.41 9.17
CA LEU A 49 29.56 24.04 9.47
C LEU A 49 30.55 23.08 8.81
N LYS A 50 31.34 22.42 9.66
CA LYS A 50 32.19 21.29 9.30
C LYS A 50 31.34 20.22 8.63
N ILE A 51 31.72 19.85 7.42
CA ILE A 51 31.14 18.75 6.64
C ILE A 51 31.35 17.46 7.44
N PHE A 52 30.30 16.99 8.11
CA PHE A 52 30.26 15.62 8.62
C PHE A 52 30.22 14.70 7.41
N LYS A 53 31.36 14.07 7.11
CA LYS A 53 31.49 12.96 6.16
C LYS A 53 30.52 11.85 6.59
N THR A 54 29.38 11.75 5.92
CA THR A 54 28.47 10.62 6.06
C THR A 54 29.18 9.37 5.56
N LYS A 55 29.54 8.49 6.51
CA LYS A 55 30.05 7.15 6.22
C LYS A 55 29.07 6.42 5.31
N THR A 56 29.61 5.96 4.19
CA THR A 56 28.98 5.16 3.14
C THR A 56 28.27 3.96 3.77
N SER A 57 26.94 3.97 3.76
CA SER A 57 26.12 2.81 4.14
C SER A 57 26.43 1.67 3.18
N LYS A 58 26.97 0.56 3.71
CA LYS A 58 27.25 -0.67 2.95
C LYS A 58 26.01 -1.07 2.14
N ILE A 59 26.18 -1.14 0.83
CA ILE A 59 25.20 -1.68 -0.11
C ILE A 59 25.13 -3.18 0.16
N ILE A 60 24.07 -3.64 0.82
CA ILE A 60 23.81 -5.08 0.95
C ILE A 60 23.44 -5.59 -0.46
N PRO A 61 24.13 -6.63 -1.00
CA PRO A 61 23.85 -7.16 -2.33
C PRO A 61 22.42 -7.69 -2.46
N LYS A 62 21.82 -7.49 -3.63
CA LYS A 62 20.46 -7.93 -3.99
C LYS A 62 20.44 -9.43 -4.34
N PRO A 63 19.58 -10.24 -3.72
CA PRO A 63 18.99 -11.38 -4.41
C PRO A 63 17.86 -10.92 -5.34
N ASP A 64 17.69 -11.63 -6.44
CA ASP A 64 16.78 -11.34 -7.55
C ASP A 64 15.29 -11.38 -7.09
N PRO A 65 14.43 -10.42 -7.49
CA PRO A 65 12.99 -10.40 -7.15
C PRO A 65 12.20 -11.69 -7.44
N VAL A 66 12.70 -12.59 -8.30
CA VAL A 66 12.01 -13.84 -8.66
C VAL A 66 12.06 -14.87 -7.54
N GLU A 67 13.14 -14.91 -6.74
CA GLU A 67 13.34 -15.91 -5.68
C GLU A 67 12.55 -15.58 -4.39
N THR A 68 11.99 -14.36 -4.31
CA THR A 68 11.31 -13.85 -3.09
C THR A 68 9.79 -14.05 -3.10
N ILE A 69 9.19 -14.41 -4.24
CA ILE A 69 7.73 -14.52 -4.40
C ILE A 69 7.11 -15.66 -3.56
N PRO A 70 7.69 -16.87 -3.48
CA PRO A 70 7.10 -17.95 -2.68
C PRO A 70 6.98 -17.58 -1.18
N ARG A 71 8.01 -16.96 -0.62
CA ARG A 71 8.00 -16.47 0.78
C ARG A 71 6.96 -15.36 0.98
N GLY A 72 6.88 -14.44 0.03
CA GLY A 72 5.84 -13.40 0.02
C GLY A 72 4.42 -13.96 0.00
N ARG A 73 4.17 -15.03 -0.77
CA ARG A 73 2.86 -15.70 -0.83
C ARG A 73 2.46 -16.35 0.49
N VAL A 74 3.41 -16.90 1.24
CA VAL A 74 3.16 -17.45 2.60
C VAL A 74 2.75 -16.32 3.55
N LEU A 75 3.48 -15.20 3.54
CA LEU A 75 3.12 -14.04 4.36
C LEU A 75 1.79 -13.41 3.95
N LEU A 76 1.47 -13.41 2.66
CA LEU A 76 0.19 -12.94 2.17
C LEU A 76 -0.95 -13.75 2.77
N ARG A 77 -0.86 -15.08 2.72
CA ARG A 77 -1.84 -15.98 3.36
C ARG A 77 -1.94 -15.74 4.86
N LEU A 78 -0.80 -15.55 5.54
CA LEU A 78 -0.76 -15.27 6.98
C LEU A 78 -1.52 -13.98 7.34
N LEU A 79 -1.27 -12.89 6.61
CA LEU A 79 -1.97 -11.62 6.80
C LEU A 79 -3.45 -11.71 6.39
N GLU A 80 -3.80 -12.50 5.37
CA GLU A 80 -5.19 -12.72 4.95
C GLU A 80 -6.01 -13.40 6.07
N HIS A 81 -5.34 -14.15 6.95
CA HIS A 81 -5.91 -14.72 8.18
C HIS A 81 -5.77 -13.80 9.42
N GLY A 82 -5.41 -12.52 9.23
CA GLY A 82 -5.33 -11.52 10.30
C GLY A 82 -4.12 -11.62 11.22
N LYS A 83 -3.08 -12.37 10.83
CA LYS A 83 -1.85 -12.52 11.60
C LYS A 83 -0.72 -11.69 11.00
N GLY A 84 -0.22 -10.70 11.72
CA GLY A 84 0.95 -9.90 11.35
C GLY A 84 0.77 -8.39 11.61
N PRO A 85 1.75 -7.57 11.21
CA PRO A 85 1.70 -6.13 11.43
C PRO A 85 0.64 -5.43 10.58
N ILE A 86 0.18 -4.29 11.05
CA ILE A 86 -0.52 -3.30 10.22
C ILE A 86 0.51 -2.65 9.29
N ILE A 87 0.20 -2.56 7.99
CA ILE A 87 1.11 -1.98 7.00
C ILE A 87 0.46 -0.75 6.39
N ASP A 88 1.10 0.40 6.58
CA ASP A 88 0.71 1.67 5.96
C ASP A 88 1.77 2.09 4.95
N ILE A 89 1.33 2.42 3.73
CA ILE A 89 2.24 2.90 2.69
C ILE A 89 1.75 4.25 2.19
N ALA A 90 2.53 5.29 2.53
CA ALA A 90 2.26 6.66 2.15
C ALA A 90 2.55 6.88 0.66
N TRP A 91 1.70 7.71 0.05
CA TRP A 91 1.91 8.19 -1.31
C TRP A 91 2.72 9.49 -1.29
N PRO A 92 3.35 9.88 -2.41
CA PRO A 92 4.04 11.16 -2.51
C PRO A 92 3.14 12.35 -2.13
N GLU A 93 3.72 13.31 -1.43
CA GLU A 93 3.05 14.57 -1.07
C GLU A 93 2.86 15.48 -2.29
N ASN A 94 3.82 15.45 -3.21
CA ASN A 94 3.75 16.21 -4.47
C ASN A 94 2.61 15.70 -5.36
N TYR A 95 1.73 16.61 -5.79
CA TYR A 95 0.56 16.29 -6.60
C TYR A 95 0.92 15.63 -7.95
N ILE A 96 1.94 16.12 -8.63
CA ILE A 96 2.37 15.59 -9.94
C ILE A 96 2.93 14.18 -9.78
N GLU A 97 3.77 13.95 -8.78
CA GLU A 97 4.33 12.62 -8.50
C GLU A 97 3.23 11.63 -8.12
N ARG A 98 2.25 12.06 -7.32
CA ARG A 98 1.11 11.23 -6.93
C ARG A 98 0.28 10.80 -8.14
N GLN A 99 -0.01 11.72 -9.05
CA GLN A 99 -0.72 11.44 -10.30
C GLN A 99 0.07 10.48 -11.20
N ARG A 100 1.38 10.67 -11.32
CA ARG A 100 2.27 9.77 -12.08
C ARG A 100 2.32 8.38 -11.47
N LEU A 101 2.45 8.28 -10.15
CA LEU A 101 2.45 7.01 -9.43
C LEU A 101 1.11 6.27 -9.59
N PHE A 102 -0.01 6.99 -9.50
CA PHE A 102 -1.33 6.42 -9.75
C PHE A 102 -1.45 5.83 -11.14
N LYS A 103 -1.04 6.60 -12.15
CA LYS A 103 -1.02 6.13 -13.54
C LYS A 103 -0.15 4.89 -13.68
N ALA A 104 1.09 4.94 -13.19
CA ALA A 104 2.03 3.82 -13.24
C ALA A 104 1.42 2.56 -12.62
N PHE A 105 0.86 2.65 -11.41
CA PHE A 105 0.26 1.48 -10.76
C PHE A 105 -0.87 0.85 -11.58
N ARG A 106 -1.71 1.66 -12.22
CA ARG A 106 -2.82 1.16 -13.05
C ARG A 106 -2.36 0.55 -14.36
N THR A 107 -1.35 1.14 -15.01
CA THR A 107 -0.94 0.73 -16.35
C THR A 107 0.11 -0.37 -16.32
N CYS A 108 1.00 -0.38 -15.33
CA CYS A 108 2.19 -1.22 -15.31
C CYS A 108 2.33 -2.15 -14.12
N TYR A 109 1.49 -2.02 -13.09
CA TYR A 109 1.58 -2.87 -11.89
C TYR A 109 0.23 -3.50 -11.55
N GLY A 110 -0.69 -3.57 -12.52
CA GLY A 110 -1.96 -4.29 -12.41
C GLY A 110 -2.97 -3.75 -11.42
N MET A 111 -2.75 -2.57 -10.81
CA MET A 111 -3.67 -2.01 -9.82
C MET A 111 -5.04 -1.73 -10.45
N LYS A 112 -6.09 -2.27 -9.83
CA LYS A 112 -7.48 -1.98 -10.18
C LYS A 112 -8.08 -1.01 -9.18
N LEU A 113 -8.90 -0.11 -9.72
CA LEU A 113 -9.71 0.81 -8.92
C LEU A 113 -11.12 0.25 -8.86
N ALA A 114 -11.70 0.23 -7.66
CA ALA A 114 -13.05 -0.26 -7.43
C ALA A 114 -13.79 0.63 -6.43
N VAL A 115 -15.11 0.49 -6.42
CA VAL A 115 -15.99 1.01 -5.38
C VAL A 115 -16.52 -0.16 -4.57
N ILE A 116 -16.35 -0.13 -3.25
CA ILE A 116 -16.97 -1.09 -2.34
C ILE A 116 -18.21 -0.48 -1.69
N THR A 117 -19.32 -1.18 -1.77
CA THR A 117 -20.59 -0.83 -1.12
C THR A 117 -20.70 -1.41 0.30
N ASN A 118 -21.70 -0.99 1.06
CA ASN A 118 -21.90 -1.44 2.45
C ASN A 118 -22.20 -2.95 2.54
N ASP A 119 -22.82 -3.53 1.52
CA ASP A 119 -23.06 -4.97 1.37
C ASP A 119 -21.83 -5.74 0.85
N ARG A 120 -20.64 -5.11 0.88
CA ARG A 120 -19.33 -5.68 0.51
C ARG A 120 -19.23 -6.12 -0.96
N LYS A 121 -20.08 -5.60 -1.84
CA LYS A 121 -19.92 -5.79 -3.29
C LYS A 121 -18.87 -4.82 -3.83
N LEU A 122 -18.07 -5.31 -4.77
CA LEU A 122 -17.06 -4.52 -5.47
C LEU A 122 -17.56 -4.21 -6.87
N PHE A 123 -17.36 -2.99 -7.33
CA PHE A 123 -17.74 -2.55 -8.66
C PHE A 123 -16.57 -1.86 -9.34
N THR A 124 -16.40 -2.08 -10.65
CA THR A 124 -15.26 -1.56 -11.39
C THR A 124 -15.65 -1.05 -12.76
N GLN A 125 -14.74 -0.36 -13.42
CA GLN A 125 -14.99 0.19 -14.76
C GLN A 125 -15.12 -0.88 -15.86
N PHE A 126 -14.84 -2.16 -15.57
CA PHE A 126 -14.77 -3.22 -16.57
C PHE A 126 -15.87 -4.28 -16.40
N THR A 127 -16.72 -4.13 -15.39
CA THR A 127 -17.93 -4.94 -15.23
C THR A 127 -19.13 -4.29 -15.93
N PRO A 128 -20.08 -5.09 -16.44
CA PRO A 128 -21.36 -4.57 -16.91
C PRO A 128 -22.08 -3.75 -15.83
N PRO A 129 -22.95 -2.78 -16.20
CA PRO A 129 -23.77 -2.03 -15.25
C PRO A 129 -24.46 -2.96 -14.24
N THR A 130 -24.59 -2.51 -12.99
CA THR A 130 -25.18 -3.24 -11.84
C THR A 130 -24.55 -4.59 -11.47
N ILE A 131 -23.64 -5.15 -12.27
CA ILE A 131 -22.95 -6.40 -11.97
C ILE A 131 -21.72 -6.14 -11.09
N ALA A 132 -21.70 -6.80 -9.93
CA ALA A 132 -20.55 -6.75 -9.02
C ALA A 132 -19.37 -7.55 -9.58
N TRP A 133 -18.17 -6.97 -9.46
CA TRP A 133 -16.92 -7.66 -9.74
C TRP A 133 -16.58 -8.66 -8.64
N ARG A 134 -16.26 -9.89 -9.04
CA ARG A 134 -15.68 -10.92 -8.18
C ARG A 134 -14.22 -11.12 -8.59
N PRO A 135 -13.25 -10.51 -7.89
CA PRO A 135 -11.84 -10.67 -8.24
C PRO A 135 -11.42 -12.14 -8.07
N ASN A 136 -10.65 -12.66 -9.03
CA ASN A 136 -9.99 -13.96 -8.89
C ASN A 136 -8.95 -13.86 -7.76
N SER A 137 -9.11 -14.67 -6.70
CA SER A 137 -8.25 -14.71 -5.51
C SER A 137 -6.82 -15.19 -5.79
N ASP A 138 -6.59 -15.86 -6.91
CA ASP A 138 -5.25 -16.26 -7.35
C ASP A 138 -4.51 -15.11 -8.04
N ALA A 139 -5.26 -14.24 -8.73
CA ALA A 139 -4.71 -13.11 -9.46
C ALA A 139 -4.54 -11.86 -8.58
N TYR A 140 -5.51 -11.59 -7.69
CA TYR A 140 -5.53 -10.40 -6.84
C TYR A 140 -5.39 -10.75 -5.36
N SER A 141 -4.76 -9.85 -4.60
CA SER A 141 -4.74 -10.00 -3.14
C SER A 141 -6.11 -9.69 -2.54
N GLY A 142 -6.44 -10.36 -1.43
CA GLY A 142 -7.60 -10.02 -0.62
C GLY A 142 -7.51 -8.67 0.12
N PHE A 143 -6.38 -7.97 0.07
CA PHE A 143 -6.23 -6.66 0.71
C PHE A 143 -6.83 -5.53 -0.12
N LEU A 144 -7.77 -4.82 0.49
CA LEU A 144 -8.31 -3.57 -0.03
C LEU A 144 -7.55 -2.40 0.56
N ARG A 145 -7.01 -1.52 -0.27
CA ARG A 145 -6.34 -0.30 0.18
C ARG A 145 -7.27 0.89 0.03
N SER A 146 -7.69 1.47 1.15
CA SER A 146 -8.46 2.71 1.14
C SER A 146 -7.54 3.88 0.81
N PRO A 147 -7.84 4.71 -0.21
CA PRO A 147 -7.15 5.96 -0.42
C PRO A 147 -7.53 6.93 0.71
N ILE A 148 -6.58 7.24 1.59
CA ILE A 148 -6.76 8.23 2.66
C ILE A 148 -5.89 9.44 2.32
N GLY A 149 -6.41 10.64 2.61
CA GLY A 149 -5.70 11.89 2.43
C GLY A 149 -6.11 12.63 1.15
N GLN A 150 -5.14 13.28 0.53
CA GLN A 150 -5.38 14.19 -0.58
C GLN A 150 -5.87 13.47 -1.85
N LYS A 151 -6.82 14.09 -2.55
CA LYS A 151 -7.43 13.54 -3.78
C LYS A 151 -6.43 13.45 -4.93
N ILE A 152 -6.68 12.49 -5.81
CA ILE A 152 -6.01 12.30 -7.10
C ILE A 152 -7.09 12.52 -8.17
N ASN A 153 -6.94 13.52 -9.05
CA ASN A 153 -8.03 13.90 -9.96
C ASN A 153 -8.41 12.76 -10.92
N ASN A 154 -7.42 12.02 -11.43
CA ASN A 154 -7.67 10.88 -12.31
C ASN A 154 -8.41 9.78 -11.57
N GLU A 155 -8.04 9.49 -10.32
CA GLU A 155 -8.75 8.52 -9.48
C GLU A 155 -10.19 8.97 -9.22
N THR A 156 -10.38 10.23 -8.84
CA THR A 156 -11.69 10.81 -8.51
C THR A 156 -12.64 10.70 -9.70
N ARG A 157 -12.18 11.08 -10.90
CA ARG A 157 -12.97 10.97 -12.14
C ARG A 157 -13.44 9.52 -12.39
N LEU A 158 -12.54 8.56 -12.26
CA LEU A 158 -12.86 7.15 -12.51
C LEU A 158 -13.81 6.58 -11.47
N ILE A 159 -13.67 6.98 -10.20
CA ILE A 159 -14.64 6.61 -9.15
C ILE A 159 -16.02 7.17 -9.50
N THR A 160 -16.11 8.42 -9.95
CA THR A 160 -17.38 9.01 -10.41
C THR A 160 -17.97 8.24 -11.59
N GLU A 161 -17.15 7.82 -12.55
CA GLU A 161 -17.59 7.02 -13.68
C GLU A 161 -18.11 5.63 -13.24
N ILE A 162 -17.43 4.97 -12.30
CA ILE A 162 -17.85 3.67 -11.74
C ILE A 162 -19.16 3.83 -10.96
N THR A 163 -19.25 4.79 -10.06
CA THR A 163 -20.46 5.02 -9.25
C THR A 163 -21.68 5.31 -10.12
N ARG A 164 -21.54 6.19 -11.13
CA ARG A 164 -22.61 6.48 -12.09
C ARG A 164 -23.02 5.25 -12.90
N ARG A 165 -22.05 4.50 -13.45
CA ARG A 165 -22.34 3.28 -14.25
C ARG A 165 -23.14 2.24 -13.46
N HIS A 166 -22.88 2.11 -12.16
CA HIS A 166 -23.50 1.09 -11.33
C HIS A 166 -24.63 1.61 -10.44
N GLY A 167 -25.03 2.88 -10.57
CA GLY A 167 -26.08 3.48 -9.72
C GLY A 167 -25.75 3.52 -8.23
N ILE A 168 -24.46 3.64 -7.88
CA ILE A 168 -24.00 3.56 -6.47
C ILE A 168 -24.08 4.95 -5.85
N GLN A 169 -24.95 5.11 -4.84
CA GLN A 169 -25.06 6.34 -4.06
C GLN A 169 -24.04 6.37 -2.90
N ASN A 170 -23.89 5.23 -2.20
CA ASN A 170 -23.06 5.12 -1.00
C ASN A 170 -21.98 4.05 -1.20
N GLY A 171 -20.81 4.47 -1.67
CA GLY A 171 -19.68 3.60 -1.93
C GLY A 171 -18.36 4.23 -1.50
N ARG A 172 -17.40 3.38 -1.12
CA ARG A 172 -16.04 3.80 -0.76
C ARG A 172 -15.08 3.39 -1.87
N SER A 173 -14.17 4.27 -2.25
CA SER A 173 -13.12 3.94 -3.21
C SER A 173 -12.10 2.99 -2.56
N VAL A 174 -11.65 2.00 -3.31
CA VAL A 174 -10.60 1.08 -2.89
C VAL A 174 -9.67 0.77 -4.06
N ARG A 175 -8.40 0.57 -3.73
CA ARG A 175 -7.36 0.11 -4.66
C ARG A 175 -7.07 -1.35 -4.38
N ILE A 176 -7.09 -2.15 -5.43
CA ILE A 176 -6.88 -3.60 -5.38
C ILE A 176 -5.63 -3.92 -6.18
N PHE A 177 -4.71 -4.65 -5.57
CA PHE A 177 -3.41 -4.96 -6.16
C PHE A 177 -3.31 -6.44 -6.55
N PRO A 178 -2.53 -6.76 -7.59
CA PRO A 178 -2.20 -8.14 -7.93
C PRO A 178 -1.54 -8.87 -6.75
N ARG A 179 -1.83 -10.16 -6.65
CA ARG A 179 -1.30 -11.03 -5.59
C ARG A 179 0.23 -11.05 -5.59
N ASN A 180 0.85 -11.01 -6.77
CA ASN A 180 2.29 -10.97 -6.94
C ASN A 180 2.90 -9.65 -6.45
N THR A 181 2.26 -8.50 -6.75
CA THR A 181 2.73 -7.18 -6.27
C THR A 181 2.79 -7.15 -4.75
N ASP A 182 1.72 -7.61 -4.09
CA ASP A 182 1.67 -7.64 -2.63
C ASP A 182 2.65 -8.66 -2.05
N ALA A 183 2.77 -9.85 -2.64
CA ALA A 183 3.77 -10.83 -2.24
C ALA A 183 5.19 -10.24 -2.28
N ILE A 184 5.55 -9.46 -3.31
CA ILE A 184 6.87 -8.82 -3.42
C ILE A 184 7.07 -7.78 -2.33
N ILE A 185 6.06 -6.96 -2.05
CA ILE A 185 6.10 -5.97 -0.95
C ILE A 185 6.36 -6.68 0.39
N LEU A 186 5.58 -7.72 0.70
CA LEU A 186 5.70 -8.46 1.95
C LEU A 186 7.03 -9.21 2.07
N ALA A 187 7.48 -9.86 1.01
CA ALA A 187 8.80 -10.49 0.95
C ALA A 187 9.92 -9.46 1.16
N GLY A 188 9.77 -8.27 0.57
CA GLY A 188 10.69 -7.15 0.76
C GLY A 188 10.78 -6.71 2.22
N PHE A 189 9.64 -6.55 2.90
CA PHE A 189 9.63 -6.25 4.33
C PHE A 189 10.24 -7.37 5.16
N GLN A 190 9.91 -8.63 4.88
CA GLN A 190 10.51 -9.76 5.58
C GLN A 190 12.02 -9.83 5.40
N ARG A 191 12.54 -9.53 4.21
CA ARG A 191 13.98 -9.49 3.95
C ARG A 191 14.68 -8.42 4.79
N ILE A 192 14.05 -7.26 4.96
CA ILE A 192 14.60 -6.14 5.74
C ILE A 192 14.49 -6.39 7.25
N LEU A 193 13.36 -6.96 7.69
CA LEU A 193 13.02 -7.12 9.11
C LEU A 193 13.38 -8.51 9.69
N GLY A 194 13.74 -9.44 8.83
CA GLY A 194 14.07 -10.82 9.17
C GLY A 194 12.93 -11.57 9.85
N LYS A 195 13.29 -12.54 10.69
CA LYS A 195 12.35 -13.39 11.45
C LYS A 195 11.43 -12.61 12.41
N ARG A 196 11.73 -11.34 12.70
CA ARG A 196 10.93 -10.49 13.60
C ARG A 196 9.74 -9.82 12.90
N TYR A 197 9.61 -9.94 11.59
CA TYR A 197 8.53 -9.33 10.80
C TYR A 197 7.13 -9.46 11.45
N THR A 198 6.76 -10.66 11.89
CA THR A 198 5.45 -10.95 12.49
C THR A 198 5.27 -10.46 13.91
N LYS A 199 6.36 -10.01 14.58
CA LYS A 199 6.34 -9.53 15.97
C LYS A 199 6.05 -8.04 16.08
N TYR A 200 6.21 -7.30 14.99
CA TYR A 200 5.98 -5.86 14.98
C TYR A 200 4.49 -5.56 14.93
N SER A 201 4.10 -4.41 15.49
CA SER A 201 2.70 -3.99 15.48
C SER A 201 2.36 -3.23 14.21
N ARG A 202 3.28 -2.37 13.76
CA ARG A 202 3.06 -1.48 12.61
C ARG A 202 4.33 -1.31 11.78
N ILE A 203 4.15 -1.37 10.46
CA ILE A 203 5.17 -1.05 9.46
C ILE A 203 4.65 0.12 8.63
N GLN A 204 5.48 1.14 8.45
CA GLN A 204 5.19 2.29 7.61
C GLN A 204 6.26 2.39 6.52
N ALA A 205 5.87 2.79 5.32
CA ALA A 205 6.79 3.05 4.21
C ALA A 205 6.23 4.14 3.30
N HIS A 206 7.06 4.64 2.39
CA HIS A 206 6.67 5.63 1.39
C HIS A 206 6.91 5.08 -0.01
N TYR A 207 5.93 5.26 -0.90
CA TYR A 207 6.14 5.03 -2.32
C TYR A 207 7.02 6.13 -2.92
N ARG A 208 7.98 5.72 -3.73
CA ARG A 208 8.71 6.61 -4.65
C ARG A 208 8.62 6.07 -6.08
N LEU A 209 8.37 6.99 -7.02
CA LEU A 209 8.46 6.72 -8.45
C LEU A 209 9.76 7.35 -8.98
N THR A 210 10.58 6.57 -9.68
CA THR A 210 11.75 7.12 -10.37
C THR A 210 11.34 7.78 -11.69
N PRO A 211 12.17 8.68 -12.25
CA PRO A 211 11.90 9.28 -13.56
C PRO A 211 11.70 8.26 -14.69
N LYS A 212 12.34 7.08 -14.58
CA LYS A 212 12.20 5.97 -15.54
C LYS A 212 10.96 5.09 -15.30
N GLY A 213 10.10 5.41 -14.33
CA GLY A 213 8.86 4.66 -14.05
C GLY A 213 8.99 3.51 -13.05
N GLY A 214 10.14 3.39 -12.37
CA GLY A 214 10.38 2.36 -11.38
C GLY A 214 9.78 2.72 -10.03
N VAL A 215 9.04 1.78 -9.44
CA VAL A 215 8.39 1.97 -8.14
C VAL A 215 9.22 1.33 -7.04
N TYR A 216 9.43 2.08 -5.97
CA TYR A 216 10.16 1.67 -4.78
C TYR A 216 9.37 1.97 -3.51
N LEU A 217 9.63 1.19 -2.47
CA LEU A 217 9.29 1.53 -1.09
C LEU A 217 10.55 1.96 -0.36
N GLU A 218 10.49 3.14 0.27
CA GLU A 218 11.56 3.74 1.03
C GLU A 218 11.04 4.35 2.35
N GLN A 219 11.92 5.00 3.12
CA GLN A 219 11.59 5.62 4.41
C GLN A 219 10.84 4.65 5.35
N ILE A 220 11.33 3.41 5.42
CA ILE A 220 10.69 2.34 6.17
C ILE A 220 10.83 2.64 7.67
N LYS A 221 9.70 2.61 8.39
CA LYS A 221 9.64 2.69 9.84
C LYS A 221 8.90 1.49 10.40
N VAL A 222 9.36 0.99 11.54
CA VAL A 222 8.76 -0.13 12.25
C VAL A 222 8.58 0.26 13.70
N ASP A 223 7.33 0.25 14.16
CA ASP A 223 6.95 0.76 15.47
C ASP A 223 7.62 2.14 15.73
N GLU A 224 7.47 3.04 14.75
CA GLU A 224 8.01 4.42 14.70
C GLU A 224 9.53 4.55 14.54
N ARG A 225 10.29 3.45 14.57
CA ARG A 225 11.75 3.47 14.42
C ARG A 225 12.17 3.33 12.96
N PRO A 226 13.04 4.20 12.43
CA PRO A 226 13.51 4.10 11.06
C PRO A 226 14.36 2.84 10.88
N VAL A 227 14.14 2.13 9.77
CA VAL A 227 14.90 0.94 9.38
C VAL A 227 15.52 1.17 8.01
N PRO A 228 16.84 1.00 7.84
CA PRO A 228 17.48 1.16 6.54
C PRO A 228 17.00 0.07 5.59
N GLY A 229 16.67 0.47 4.37
CA GLY A 229 16.31 -0.47 3.32
C GLY A 229 15.44 0.15 2.25
N THR A 230 15.34 -0.57 1.14
CA THR A 230 14.47 -0.21 0.02
C THR A 230 13.93 -1.49 -0.58
N ILE A 231 12.69 -1.45 -1.02
CA ILE A 231 12.03 -2.56 -1.73
C ILE A 231 11.72 -2.07 -3.14
N ARG A 232 12.27 -2.74 -4.16
CA ARG A 232 11.88 -2.48 -5.56
C ARG A 232 10.64 -3.30 -5.88
N ILE A 233 9.64 -2.64 -6.45
CA ILE A 233 8.48 -3.32 -7.02
C ILE A 233 8.73 -3.41 -8.53
N PRO A 234 8.83 -4.61 -9.12
CA PRO A 234 8.92 -4.76 -10.56
C PRO A 234 7.54 -4.54 -11.21
N PRO A 235 7.47 -3.97 -12.42
CA PRO A 235 6.23 -3.90 -13.18
C PRO A 235 5.76 -5.31 -13.57
N GLU A 236 4.46 -5.44 -13.85
CA GLU A 236 3.93 -6.60 -14.56
C GLU A 236 4.48 -6.62 -15.99
N ARG A 237 4.75 -7.81 -16.52
CA ARG A 237 5.28 -7.98 -17.88
C ARG A 237 4.21 -7.61 -18.92
N TYR A 238 4.10 -6.31 -19.22
CA TYR A 238 3.30 -5.75 -20.30
C TYR A 238 4.20 -5.05 -21.31
N SER A 239 3.87 -5.17 -22.60
CA SER A 239 4.64 -4.67 -23.74
C SER A 239 4.89 -3.14 -23.77
N GLY A 240 4.25 -2.37 -22.88
CA GLY A 240 4.44 -0.91 -22.76
C GLY A 240 5.17 -0.44 -21.49
N CYS A 241 5.57 -1.35 -20.61
CA CYS A 241 6.11 -1.01 -19.29
C CYS A 241 7.63 -1.19 -19.27
N ARG A 242 8.37 -0.15 -19.67
CA ARG A 242 9.83 -0.08 -19.53
C ARG A 242 10.18 0.75 -18.29
N VAL A 243 11.05 0.20 -17.44
CA VAL A 243 11.54 0.77 -16.18
C VAL A 243 13.07 0.83 -16.18
#